data_AF-A0AAU6WJM4-F1
#
_entry.id   AF-A0AAU6WJM4-F1
#
_cell.length_a   1.000
_cell.length_b   1.000
_cell.length_c   1.000
_cell.angle_alpha   90.00
_cell.angle_beta   90.00
_cell.angle_gamma   90.00
#
_symmetry.space_group_name_H-M   'P 1'
#
loop_
_entity.id
_entity.type
_entity.pdbx_description
1 polymer ?
#
loop_
_entity_poly.entity_id
_entity_poly.type
_entity_poly.pdbx_seq_one_letter_code
_entity_poly.pdbx_strand_id
1 'polypeptide(L)'
;MKFTFVDILDKTAWKDKVPAFAKENGLENHIVLVDESKFDNTFFSNFETWKGNGIPFTYFRKGDKTGEIEGSMSEEMLNEKINSFLK
;
A
#
# COMPACT_ATOMS: atom_id res chain seq x y z
N MET A 1 12.39 8.00 -4.54
CA MET A 1 11.13 7.21 -4.53
C MET A 1 10.77 6.98 -3.06
N LYS A 2 9.51 7.19 -2.68
CA LYS A 2 9.01 6.86 -1.33
C LYS A 2 8.08 5.66 -1.47
N PHE A 3 8.23 4.67 -0.61
CA PHE A 3 7.29 3.57 -0.47
C PHE A 3 6.82 3.49 0.99
N THR A 4 5.58 3.06 1.17
CA THR A 4 4.94 2.92 2.47
C THR A 4 4.01 1.72 2.40
N PHE A 5 4.18 0.77 3.31
CA PHE A 5 3.24 -0.32 3.53
C PHE A 5 2.14 0.18 4.44
N VAL A 6 0.90 -0.11 4.07
CA VAL A 6 -0.28 0.26 4.85
C VAL A 6 -0.96 -1.03 5.27
N ASP A 7 -1.05 -1.25 6.59
CA ASP A 7 -1.80 -2.38 7.14
C ASP A 7 -3.15 -1.87 7.66
N ILE A 8 -4.21 -2.48 7.12
CA ILE A 8 -5.61 -2.25 7.50
C ILE A 8 -6.29 -3.54 7.99
N LEU A 9 -5.55 -4.64 8.10
CA LEU A 9 -6.05 -5.95 8.51
C LEU A 9 -5.40 -6.41 9.81
N ASP A 10 -6.01 -7.44 10.40
CA ASP A 10 -5.52 -8.17 11.57
C ASP A 10 -4.88 -7.27 12.65
N LYS A 11 -5.69 -6.40 13.25
CA LYS A 11 -5.28 -5.47 14.32
C LYS A 11 -4.63 -6.16 15.52
N THR A 12 -4.82 -7.47 15.66
CA THR A 12 -4.16 -8.25 16.73
C THR A 12 -2.66 -8.38 16.47
N ALA A 13 -2.25 -8.55 15.20
CA ALA A 13 -0.87 -8.65 14.74
C ALA A 13 -0.08 -7.34 14.85
N TRP A 14 -0.76 -6.20 14.97
CA TRP A 14 -0.14 -4.89 15.08
C TRP A 14 0.72 -4.72 16.34
N LYS A 15 0.42 -5.47 17.39
CA LYS A 15 1.12 -5.37 18.69
C LYS A 15 2.47 -6.10 18.70
N ASP A 16 2.63 -7.12 17.87
CA ASP A 16 3.76 -8.05 17.95
C ASP A 16 4.34 -8.42 16.58
N LYS A 17 3.55 -9.02 15.69
CA LYS A 17 4.01 -9.58 14.41
C LYS A 17 4.42 -8.50 13.43
N VAL A 18 3.65 -7.43 13.31
CA VAL A 18 3.97 -6.32 12.38
C VAL A 18 5.26 -5.60 12.81
N PRO A 19 5.45 -5.20 14.08
CA PRO A 19 6.73 -4.65 14.53
C PRO A 19 7.92 -5.61 14.36
N ALA A 20 7.72 -6.91 14.64
CA ALA A 20 8.77 -7.91 14.45
C ALA A 20 9.18 -8.04 12.98
N PHE A 21 8.21 -8.17 12.08
CA PHE A 21 8.44 -8.18 10.63
C PHE A 21 9.13 -6.90 10.16
N ALA A 22 8.69 -5.74 10.65
CA ALA A 22 9.26 -4.46 10.29
C ALA A 22 10.75 -4.41 10.66
N LYS A 23 11.08 -4.81 11.88
CA LYS A 23 12.46 -4.83 12.37
C LYS A 23 13.35 -5.82 11.61
N GLU A 24 12.85 -7.03 11.36
CA GLU A 24 13.59 -8.06 10.62
C GLU A 24 13.95 -7.61 9.19
N ASN A 25 13.09 -6.79 8.57
CA ASN A 25 13.24 -6.34 7.19
C ASN A 25 13.73 -4.89 7.05
N GLY A 26 14.03 -4.19 8.15
CA GLY A 26 14.45 -2.77 8.14
C GLY A 26 13.37 -1.80 7.65
N LEU A 27 12.11 -2.10 7.94
CA LEU A 27 10.92 -1.39 7.46
C LEU A 27 10.22 -0.57 8.56
N GLU A 28 10.81 -0.38 9.75
CA GLU A 28 10.12 0.26 10.88
C GLU A 28 9.55 1.65 10.56
N ASN A 29 10.22 2.41 9.68
CA ASN A 29 9.80 3.75 9.27
C ASN A 29 8.96 3.75 7.98
N HIS A 30 8.61 2.57 7.46
CA HIS A 30 7.90 2.38 6.19
C HIS A 30 6.52 1.77 6.37
N ILE A 31 6.08 1.44 7.58
CA ILE A 31 4.76 0.86 7.84
C ILE A 31 3.86 1.89 8.52
N VAL A 32 2.64 2.03 8.02
CA VAL A 32 1.56 2.79 8.65
C VAL A 32 0.40 1.85 8.95
N LEU A 33 -0.05 1.85 10.20
CA LEU A 33 -1.21 1.08 10.64
C LEU A 33 -2.44 1.99 10.55
N VAL A 34 -3.47 1.57 9.84
CA VAL A 34 -4.65 2.41 9.58
C VAL A 34 -5.91 1.67 9.99
N ASP A 35 -6.70 2.31 10.84
CA ASP A 35 -8.01 1.80 11.27
C ASP A 35 -9.06 2.09 10.20
N GLU A 36 -9.40 1.05 9.45
CA GLU A 36 -10.34 1.06 8.32
C GLU A 36 -11.79 1.37 8.73
N SER A 37 -12.13 1.24 10.01
CA SER A 37 -13.46 1.63 10.53
C SER A 37 -13.76 3.12 10.36
N LYS A 38 -12.74 3.92 10.07
CA LYS A 38 -12.83 5.36 9.81
C LYS A 38 -12.93 5.69 8.32
N PHE A 39 -12.87 4.71 7.43
CA PHE A 39 -13.01 4.95 6.00
C PHE A 39 -14.46 5.26 5.66
N ASP A 40 -14.65 6.34 4.91
CA ASP A 40 -15.93 6.72 4.33
C ASP A 40 -15.83 6.69 2.79
N ASN A 41 -16.94 7.01 2.12
CA ASN A 41 -16.97 7.06 0.66
C ASN A 41 -16.01 8.12 0.07
N THR A 42 -15.69 9.16 0.84
CA THR A 42 -14.74 10.22 0.44
C THR A 42 -13.31 9.70 0.45
N PHE A 43 -12.97 8.79 1.37
CA PHE A 43 -11.67 8.14 1.36
C PHE A 43 -11.45 7.37 0.05
N PHE A 44 -12.45 6.59 -0.38
CA PHE A 44 -12.35 5.77 -1.59
C PHE A 44 -12.41 6.56 -2.90
N SER A 45 -12.77 7.85 -2.88
CA SER A 45 -12.70 8.70 -4.08
C SER A 45 -11.27 9.08 -4.46
N ASN A 46 -10.29 8.77 -3.62
CA ASN A 46 -8.87 8.95 -3.93
C ASN A 46 -8.30 7.83 -4.82
N PHE A 47 -9.10 6.79 -5.08
CA PHE A 47 -8.72 5.61 -5.85
C PHE A 47 -9.62 5.44 -7.07
N GLU A 48 -9.06 4.92 -8.14
CA GLU A 48 -9.76 4.63 -9.40
C GLU A 48 -10.64 3.38 -9.25
N THR A 49 -10.07 2.29 -8.75
CA THR A 49 -10.75 0.99 -8.65
C THR A 49 -10.85 0.46 -7.23
N TRP A 50 -9.91 0.82 -6.33
CA TRP A 50 -9.87 0.22 -5.00
C TRP A 50 -11.05 0.65 -4.09
N LYS A 51 -11.67 -0.34 -3.44
CA LYS A 51 -12.79 -0.14 -2.49
C LYS A 51 -12.51 -0.75 -1.11
N GLY A 52 -11.23 -0.94 -0.76
CA GLY A 52 -10.83 -1.54 0.52
C GLY A 52 -10.79 -3.07 0.52
N ASN A 53 -10.98 -3.71 -0.63
CA ASN A 53 -10.91 -5.15 -0.85
C ASN A 53 -9.65 -5.53 -1.66
N GLY A 54 -9.45 -6.82 -1.94
CA GLY A 54 -8.42 -7.25 -2.90
C GLY A 54 -6.98 -7.07 -2.42
N ILE A 55 -6.73 -7.21 -1.12
CA ILE A 55 -5.38 -7.07 -0.54
C ILE A 55 -4.53 -8.30 -0.94
N PRO A 56 -3.30 -8.13 -1.47
CA PRO A 56 -2.53 -6.89 -1.55
C PRO A 56 -2.99 -5.94 -2.66
N PHE A 57 -2.95 -4.63 -2.38
CA PHE A 57 -3.23 -3.57 -3.35
C PHE A 57 -2.07 -2.58 -3.37
N THR A 58 -1.63 -2.17 -4.55
CA THR A 58 -0.51 -1.24 -4.73
C THR A 58 -0.96 0.02 -5.48
N TYR A 59 -0.74 1.17 -4.85
CA TYR A 59 -1.04 2.50 -5.41
C TYR A 59 0.25 3.25 -5.77
N PHE A 60 0.32 3.74 -7.00
CA PHE A 60 1.44 4.52 -7.54
C PHE A 60 1.00 5.96 -7.75
N ARG A 61 1.87 6.92 -7.39
CA ARG A 61 1.60 8.34 -7.60
C ARG A 61 2.86 9.14 -7.96
N LYS A 62 2.74 10.03 -8.96
CA LYS A 62 3.73 11.09 -9.26
C LYS A 62 3.00 12.36 -9.71
N GLY A 63 2.97 13.37 -8.84
CA GLY A 63 2.16 14.56 -9.07
C GLY A 63 0.69 14.19 -9.18
N ASP A 64 0.08 14.48 -10.33
CA ASP A 64 -1.31 14.15 -10.64
C ASP A 64 -1.50 12.79 -11.34
N LYS A 65 -0.40 12.12 -11.71
CA LYS A 65 -0.47 10.78 -12.30
C LYS A 65 -0.63 9.73 -11.21
N THR A 66 -1.62 8.86 -11.38
CA THR A 66 -1.95 7.74 -10.48
C THR A 66 -1.89 6.41 -11.23
N GLY A 67 -1.81 5.31 -10.48
CA GLY A 67 -1.90 3.97 -11.05
C GLY A 67 -2.14 2.94 -9.97
N GLU A 68 -2.89 1.90 -10.32
CA GLU A 68 -3.41 0.94 -9.35
C GLU A 68 -3.16 -0.48 -9.85
N ILE A 69 -2.76 -1.37 -8.93
CA ILE A 69 -2.64 -2.80 -9.18
C ILE A 69 -3.29 -3.53 -8.01
N GLU A 70 -4.32 -4.31 -8.30
CA GLU A 70 -4.97 -5.22 -7.36
C GLU A 70 -4.32 -6.61 -7.46
N GLY A 71 -4.08 -7.23 -6.31
CA GLY A 71 -3.40 -8.51 -6.21
C GLY A 71 -1.87 -8.41 -6.29
N SER A 72 -1.25 -9.59 -6.33
CA SER A 72 0.20 -9.72 -6.37
C SER A 72 0.77 -9.23 -7.71
N MET A 73 2.01 -8.73 -7.66
CA MET A 73 2.77 -8.34 -8.84
C MET A 73 4.13 -9.03 -8.86
N SER A 74 4.64 -9.31 -10.07
CA SER A 74 6.03 -9.71 -10.23
C SER A 74 6.96 -8.50 -10.12
N GLU A 75 8.24 -8.76 -9.87
CA GLU A 75 9.27 -7.72 -9.87
C GLU A 75 9.36 -7.01 -11.24
N GLU A 76 9.22 -7.75 -12.33
CA GLU A 76 9.21 -7.19 -13.69
C GLU A 76 8.06 -6.19 -13.88
N MET A 77 6.83 -6.58 -13.48
CA MET A 77 5.67 -5.69 -13.55
C MET A 77 5.84 -4.44 -12.69
N LEU A 78 6.41 -4.59 -11.49
CA LEU A 78 6.72 -3.46 -10.60
C LEU A 78 7.71 -2.50 -11.27
N ASN A 79 8.80 -3.01 -11.83
CA ASN A 79 9.84 -2.22 -12.48
C ASN A 79 9.30 -1.50 -13.72
N GLU A 80 8.52 -2.18 -14.56
CA GLU A 80 7.85 -1.56 -15.71
C GLU A 80 6.92 -0.43 -15.27
N LYS A 81 6.11 -0.65 -14.23
CA LYS A 81 5.19 0.35 -13.71
C LYS A 81 5.97 1.55 -13.17
N ILE A 82 6.99 1.36 -12.34
CA ILE A 82 7.84 2.46 -11.86
C ILE A 82 8.44 3.25 -13.02
N ASN A 83 9.00 2.58 -14.03
CA ASN A 83 9.61 3.24 -15.18
C ASN A 83 8.60 4.08 -15.99
N SER A 84 7.35 3.62 -16.09
CA SER A 84 6.27 4.40 -16.75
C SER A 84 5.95 5.72 -16.05
N PHE A 85 6.25 5.83 -14.75
CA PHE A 85 6.09 7.07 -13.98
C PHE A 85 7.35 7.93 -14.05
N LEU A 86 8.54 7.36 -14.25
CA LEU A 86 9.78 8.11 -14.29
C LEU A 86 10.01 8.82 -15.63
N LYS A 87 9.53 8.24 -16.73
CA LYS A 87 9.46 8.86 -18.06
C LYS A 87 8.52 10.07 -18.07
#